data_AF-A0A925SJN6-F1
#
_entry.id   AF-A0A925SJN6-F1
#
_cell.length_a   1.000
_cell.length_b   1.000
_cell.length_c   1.000
_cell.angle_alpha   90.00
_cell.angle_beta   90.00
_cell.angle_gamma   90.00
#
_symmetry.space_group_name_H-M   'P 1'
#
loop_
_entity.id
_entity.type
_entity.pdbx_description
1 polymer ?
#
loop_
_entity_poly.entity_id
_entity_poly.type
_entity_poly.pdbx_seq_one_letter_code
_entity_poly.pdbx_strand_id
1 'polypeptide(L)'
;MSTAPRPNLLPVAAFVSLLVLLLGATGLFALHLTNAKSATATARLETLDQTRLAAVEARADFKTQVQEWKNILLRGRDAADLTTYRARFEKEEASVRADLESLLKHLHADALAVLSEPTRNALAPLDIPALLAEHARLGEAYRAALADFAPAEPDPLHPLFIVSIADHGACGVERGQVLGAELQIDRG
;
A
#
# COMPACT_ATOMS: atom_id res chain seq x y z
N MET A 1 87.69 12.15 24.89
CA MET A 1 86.29 12.30 25.38
C MET A 1 85.41 12.62 24.18
N SER A 2 84.68 11.63 23.65
CA SER A 2 83.78 11.82 22.50
C SER A 2 82.37 12.03 23.04
N THR A 3 81.79 13.22 22.84
CA THR A 3 80.41 13.49 23.20
C THR A 3 79.50 12.91 22.12
N ALA A 4 78.74 11.86 22.49
CA ALA A 4 77.74 11.28 21.60
C ALA A 4 76.69 12.34 21.18
N PRO A 5 76.28 12.39 19.90
CA PRO A 5 75.25 13.31 19.46
C PRO A 5 73.92 12.98 20.15
N ARG A 6 73.23 14.01 20.67
CA ARG A 6 71.94 13.85 21.34
C ARG A 6 70.88 13.52 20.28
N PRO A 7 70.09 12.46 20.45
CA PRO A 7 69.07 12.11 19.47
C PRO A 7 67.97 13.18 19.44
N ASN A 8 67.69 13.72 18.25
CA ASN A 8 66.63 14.69 18.02
C ASN A 8 65.28 13.96 17.94
N LEU A 9 64.48 13.99 19.01
CA LEU A 9 63.20 13.25 19.10
C LEU A 9 62.02 13.92 18.38
N LEU A 10 62.16 15.20 18.01
CA LEU A 10 61.14 16.00 17.30
C LEU A 10 60.57 15.34 16.02
N PRO A 11 61.38 14.84 15.06
CA PRO A 11 60.85 14.19 13.85
C PRO A 11 60.09 12.89 14.15
N VAL A 12 60.51 12.14 15.18
CA VAL A 12 59.83 10.91 15.60
C VAL A 12 58.48 11.23 16.20
N ALA A 13 58.40 12.23 17.08
CA ALA A 13 57.14 12.69 17.66
C ALA A 13 56.17 13.24 16.59
N ALA A 14 56.68 13.97 15.59
CA ALA A 14 55.89 14.46 14.47
C ALA A 14 55.34 13.31 13.61
N PHE A 15 56.15 12.28 13.33
CA PHE A 15 55.72 11.10 12.58
C PHE A 15 54.63 10.31 13.32
N VAL A 16 54.80 10.07 14.63
CA VAL A 16 53.80 9.39 15.46
C VAL A 16 52.49 10.19 15.50
N SER A 17 52.57 11.51 15.64
CA SER A 17 51.39 12.39 15.65
C SER A 17 50.64 12.36 14.31
N LEU A 18 51.37 12.38 13.19
CA LEU A 18 50.80 12.24 11.86
C LEU A 18 50.09 10.89 11.69
N LEU A 19 50.70 9.81 12.19
CA LEU A 19 50.13 8.46 12.14
C LEU A 19 48.80 8.39 12.90
N VAL A 20 48.77 8.92 14.12
CA VAL A 20 47.55 8.99 14.95
C VAL A 20 46.45 9.80 14.26
N LEU A 21 46.79 10.93 13.65
CA LEU A 21 45.82 11.74 12.89
C LEU A 21 45.27 10.98 11.67
N LEU A 22 46.11 10.23 10.96
CA LEU A 22 45.69 9.42 9.81
C LEU A 22 44.73 8.29 10.23
N LEU A 23 45.03 7.61 11.34
CA LEU A 23 44.17 6.61 11.96
C LEU A 23 42.84 7.22 12.45
N GLY A 24 42.88 8.41 13.05
CA GLY A 24 41.67 9.14 13.45
C GLY A 24 40.80 9.55 12.26
N ALA A 25 41.42 10.07 11.19
CA ALA A 25 40.72 10.48 9.97
C ALA A 25 40.05 9.31 9.26
N THR A 26 40.74 8.16 9.16
CA THR A 26 40.15 6.93 8.60
C THR A 26 39.00 6.40 9.44
N GLY A 27 39.10 6.47 10.78
CA GLY A 27 38.01 6.12 11.70
C GLY A 27 36.77 7.02 11.52
N LEU A 28 36.96 8.33 11.46
CA LEU A 28 35.87 9.29 11.24
C LEU A 28 35.23 9.13 9.85
N PHE A 29 36.04 8.88 8.82
CA PHE A 29 35.54 8.61 7.47
C PHE A 29 34.73 7.31 7.41
N ALA A 30 35.20 6.24 8.05
CA ALA A 30 34.47 4.99 8.16
C ALA A 30 33.16 5.16 8.93
N LEU A 31 33.15 5.95 10.00
CA LEU A 31 31.95 6.26 10.78
C LEU A 31 30.93 7.05 9.94
N HIS A 32 31.39 8.06 9.19
CA HIS A 32 30.53 8.86 8.31
C HIS A 32 29.88 8.02 7.20
N LEU A 33 30.66 7.11 6.60
CA LEU A 33 30.15 6.16 5.60
C LEU A 33 29.14 5.17 6.18
N THR A 34 29.38 4.73 7.43
CA THR A 34 28.49 3.78 8.12
C THR A 34 27.19 4.46 8.55
N ASN A 35 27.24 5.69 9.07
CA ASN A 35 26.05 6.46 9.42
C ASN A 35 25.12 6.71 8.23
N ALA A 36 25.66 7.04 7.06
CA ALA A 36 24.86 7.22 5.84
C ALA A 36 24.18 5.91 5.38
N LYS A 37 24.85 4.78 5.55
CA LYS A 37 24.27 3.44 5.26
C LYS A 37 23.22 3.03 6.29
N SER A 38 23.39 3.40 7.56
CA SER A 38 22.40 3.13 8.61
C SER A 38 21.11 3.93 8.41
N ALA A 39 21.21 5.22 8.06
CA ALA A 39 20.04 6.06 7.81
C ALA A 39 19.21 5.59 6.60
N THR A 40 19.87 5.10 5.56
CA THR A 40 19.18 4.52 4.39
C THR A 40 18.59 3.14 4.71
N ALA A 41 19.23 2.34 5.57
CA ALA A 41 18.68 1.06 6.03
C ALA A 41 17.41 1.23 6.88
N THR A 42 17.38 2.21 7.79
CA THR A 42 16.18 2.50 8.61
C THR A 42 15.02 3.00 7.75
N ALA A 43 15.28 3.93 6.82
CA ALA A 43 14.25 4.43 5.91
C ALA A 43 13.63 3.31 5.05
N ARG A 44 14.45 2.37 4.56
CA ARG A 44 13.96 1.19 3.81
C ARG A 44 13.01 0.32 4.63
N LEU A 45 13.36 0.06 5.88
CA LEU A 45 12.55 -0.78 6.76
C LEU A 45 11.22 -0.10 7.09
N GLU A 46 11.25 1.21 7.36
CA GLU A 46 10.05 1.99 7.64
C GLU A 46 9.10 2.01 6.44
N THR A 47 9.58 2.31 5.22
CA THR A 47 8.77 2.27 4.00
C THR A 47 8.11 0.90 3.79
N LEU A 48 8.85 -0.19 3.99
CA LEU A 48 8.32 -1.54 3.80
C LEU A 48 7.30 -1.91 4.86
N ASP A 49 7.53 -1.52 6.11
CA ASP A 49 6.60 -1.79 7.20
C ASP A 49 5.28 -1.04 6.98
N GLN A 50 5.34 0.25 6.67
CA GLN A 50 4.15 1.07 6.38
C GLN A 50 3.37 0.55 5.17
N THR A 51 4.06 0.19 4.09
CA THR A 51 3.45 -0.42 2.90
C THR A 51 2.75 -1.74 3.26
N ARG A 52 3.41 -2.58 4.05
CA ARG A 52 2.88 -3.88 4.45
C ARG A 52 1.66 -3.73 5.34
N LEU A 53 1.71 -2.82 6.32
CA LEU A 53 0.60 -2.56 7.24
C LEU A 53 -0.62 -2.10 6.46
N ALA A 54 -0.47 -1.08 5.61
CA ALA A 54 -1.57 -0.58 4.78
C ALA A 54 -2.17 -1.67 3.86
N ALA A 55 -1.35 -2.57 3.30
CA ALA A 55 -1.86 -3.71 2.51
C ALA A 55 -2.63 -4.75 3.35
N VAL A 56 -2.19 -4.99 4.58
CA VAL A 56 -2.87 -5.91 5.50
C VAL A 56 -4.19 -5.33 5.97
N GLU A 57 -4.22 -4.04 6.29
CA GLU A 57 -5.41 -3.28 6.69
C GLU A 57 -6.42 -3.22 5.54
N ALA A 58 -6.02 -2.81 4.34
CA ALA A 58 -6.90 -2.75 3.16
C ALA A 58 -7.61 -4.08 2.91
N ARG A 59 -6.88 -5.20 3.05
CA ARG A 59 -7.45 -6.55 2.87
C ARG A 59 -8.41 -6.91 4.00
N ALA A 60 -8.08 -6.57 5.24
CA ALA A 60 -8.93 -6.85 6.39
C ALA A 60 -10.25 -6.06 6.30
N ASP A 61 -10.17 -4.78 5.98
CA ASP A 61 -11.31 -3.89 5.85
C ASP A 61 -12.16 -4.27 4.64
N PHE A 62 -11.55 -4.70 3.52
CA PHE A 62 -12.30 -5.21 2.37
C PHE A 62 -13.08 -6.48 2.73
N LYS A 63 -12.48 -7.38 3.51
CA LYS A 63 -13.19 -8.57 3.99
C LYS A 63 -14.40 -8.16 4.84
N THR A 64 -14.23 -7.17 5.73
CA THR A 64 -15.31 -6.64 6.56
C THR A 64 -16.40 -5.98 5.69
N GLN A 65 -16.04 -5.12 4.74
CA GLN A 65 -16.95 -4.52 3.76
C GLN A 65 -17.82 -5.59 3.08
N VAL A 66 -17.21 -6.67 2.60
CA VAL A 66 -17.92 -7.79 1.97
C VAL A 66 -18.83 -8.52 2.97
N GLN A 67 -18.44 -8.65 4.24
CA GLN A 67 -19.33 -9.21 5.27
C GLN A 67 -20.52 -8.30 5.54
N GLU A 68 -20.32 -6.98 5.63
CA GLU A 68 -21.42 -6.05 5.86
C GLU A 68 -22.39 -6.03 4.67
N TRP A 69 -21.87 -6.12 3.44
CA TRP A 69 -22.71 -6.33 2.26
C TRP A 69 -23.57 -7.60 2.37
N LYS A 70 -23.00 -8.72 2.82
CA LYS A 70 -23.77 -9.95 3.09
C LYS A 70 -24.78 -9.75 4.22
N ASN A 71 -24.45 -9.00 5.27
CA ASN A 71 -25.38 -8.70 6.36
C ASN A 71 -26.59 -7.90 5.86
N ILE A 72 -26.40 -6.97 4.93
CA ILE A 72 -27.50 -6.24 4.26
C ILE A 72 -28.42 -7.24 3.55
N LEU A 73 -27.88 -8.18 2.79
CA LEU A 73 -28.70 -9.17 2.07
C LEU A 73 -29.45 -10.14 3.00
N LEU A 74 -28.85 -10.51 4.14
CA LEU A 74 -29.43 -11.48 5.06
C LEU A 74 -30.43 -10.87 6.04
N ARG A 75 -30.22 -9.61 6.45
CA ARG A 75 -30.98 -8.96 7.54
C ARG A 75 -31.62 -7.63 7.14
N GLY A 76 -31.28 -7.06 5.99
CA GLY A 76 -31.78 -5.77 5.50
C GLY A 76 -33.26 -5.75 5.08
N ARG A 77 -34.05 -6.77 5.45
CA ARG A 77 -35.50 -6.75 5.34
C ARG A 77 -36.13 -5.84 6.41
N ASP A 78 -35.48 -5.73 7.56
CA ASP A 78 -35.81 -4.73 8.56
C ASP A 78 -35.13 -3.39 8.21
N ALA A 79 -35.87 -2.29 8.30
CA ALA A 79 -35.39 -0.97 7.90
C ALA A 79 -34.27 -0.44 8.81
N ALA A 80 -34.28 -0.79 10.10
CA ALA A 80 -33.23 -0.39 11.05
C ALA A 80 -31.95 -1.19 10.81
N ASP A 81 -32.06 -2.49 10.55
CA ASP A 81 -30.92 -3.34 10.17
C ASP A 81 -30.32 -2.92 8.83
N LEU A 82 -31.16 -2.64 7.82
CA LEU A 82 -30.71 -2.14 6.51
C LEU A 82 -29.90 -0.85 6.66
N THR A 83 -30.41 0.10 7.44
CA THR A 83 -29.73 1.38 7.70
C THR A 83 -28.40 1.15 8.42
N THR A 84 -28.39 0.28 9.43
CA THR A 84 -27.19 -0.01 10.22
C THR A 84 -26.09 -0.68 9.39
N TYR A 85 -26.43 -1.74 8.66
CA TYR A 85 -25.44 -2.49 7.87
C TYR A 85 -24.99 -1.72 6.62
N ARG A 86 -25.85 -0.87 6.04
CA ARG A 86 -25.46 0.07 4.97
C ARG A 86 -24.42 1.07 5.46
N ALA A 87 -24.66 1.71 6.61
CA ALA A 87 -23.69 2.66 7.18
C ALA A 87 -22.35 2.00 7.49
N ARG A 88 -22.36 0.74 7.98
CA ARG A 88 -21.13 -0.03 8.20
C ARG A 88 -20.42 -0.35 6.89
N PHE A 89 -21.15 -0.82 5.88
CA PHE A 89 -20.58 -1.07 4.54
C PHE A 89 -19.89 0.18 3.97
N GLU A 90 -20.56 1.34 4.01
CA GLU A 90 -20.00 2.61 3.51
C GLU A 90 -18.78 3.07 4.31
N LYS A 91 -18.79 2.85 5.62
CA LYS A 91 -17.64 3.09 6.47
C LYS A 91 -16.44 2.24 6.05
N GLU A 92 -16.64 0.92 5.92
CA GLU A 92 -15.54 0.02 5.52
C GLU A 92 -15.08 0.28 4.08
N GLU A 93 -15.98 0.67 3.17
CA GLU A 93 -15.59 1.14 1.82
C GLU A 93 -14.65 2.35 1.89
N ALA A 94 -14.92 3.31 2.77
CA ALA A 94 -14.06 4.46 2.98
C ALA A 94 -12.72 4.07 3.60
N SER A 95 -12.69 3.13 4.56
CA SER A 95 -11.46 2.63 5.17
C SER A 95 -10.56 1.94 4.13
N VAL A 96 -11.09 1.02 3.33
CA VAL A 96 -10.33 0.34 2.26
C VAL A 96 -9.72 1.35 1.30
N ARG A 97 -10.49 2.37 0.90
CA ARG A 97 -10.00 3.42 0.02
C ARG A 97 -8.84 4.19 0.66
N ALA A 98 -8.97 4.57 1.93
CA ALA A 98 -7.92 5.27 2.66
C ALA A 98 -6.63 4.44 2.76
N ASP A 99 -6.74 3.14 2.99
CA ASP A 99 -5.59 2.23 3.06
C ASP A 99 -4.91 2.07 1.69
N LEU A 100 -5.68 1.98 0.61
CA LEU A 100 -5.16 1.94 -0.75
C LEU A 100 -4.49 3.26 -1.14
N GLU A 101 -5.03 4.41 -0.73
CA GLU A 101 -4.39 5.72 -0.91
C GLU A 101 -3.10 5.84 -0.07
N SER A 102 -3.07 5.27 1.13
CA SER A 102 -1.87 5.18 1.97
C SER A 102 -0.79 4.34 1.29
N LEU A 103 -1.16 3.19 0.74
CA LEU A 103 -0.31 2.34 -0.10
C LEU A 103 0.29 3.13 -1.27
N LEU A 104 -0.52 3.89 -2.00
CA LEU A 104 -0.07 4.71 -3.12
C LEU A 104 0.98 5.75 -2.69
N LYS A 105 0.77 6.40 -1.55
CA LYS A 105 1.70 7.40 -0.99
C LYS A 105 3.04 6.76 -0.62
N HIS A 106 3.02 5.59 0.03
CA HIS A 106 4.24 4.90 0.45
C HIS A 106 4.99 4.20 -0.70
N LEU A 107 4.31 3.93 -1.82
CA LEU A 107 4.86 3.31 -3.03
C LEU A 107 5.14 4.31 -4.16
N HIS A 108 5.36 5.58 -3.85
CA HIS A 108 5.83 6.54 -4.85
C HIS A 108 7.27 6.22 -5.34
N ALA A 109 7.62 6.70 -6.54
CA ALA A 109 8.88 6.35 -7.22
C ALA A 109 10.14 6.55 -6.36
N ASP A 110 10.17 7.61 -5.54
CA ASP A 110 11.31 7.91 -4.66
C ASP A 110 11.46 6.89 -3.52
N ALA A 111 10.35 6.41 -2.96
CA ALA A 111 10.37 5.34 -1.96
C ALA A 111 10.82 4.01 -2.56
N LEU A 112 10.44 3.69 -3.79
CA LEU A 112 10.96 2.49 -4.47
C LEU A 112 12.47 2.61 -4.76
N ALA A 113 13.00 3.81 -5.00
CA ALA A 113 14.41 4.00 -5.31
C ALA A 113 15.34 3.55 -4.18
N VAL A 114 14.89 3.66 -2.92
CA VAL A 114 15.65 3.16 -1.76
C VAL A 114 15.51 1.65 -1.56
N LEU A 115 14.51 0.98 -2.11
CA LEU A 115 14.33 -0.47 -1.94
C LEU A 115 15.34 -1.32 -2.74
N SER A 116 15.53 -2.56 -2.31
CA SER A 116 16.36 -3.52 -3.03
C SER A 116 15.70 -3.94 -4.35
N GLU A 117 16.50 -4.26 -5.38
CA GLU A 117 16.02 -4.75 -6.69
C GLU A 117 14.98 -5.89 -6.59
N PRO A 118 15.21 -6.97 -5.81
CA PRO A 118 14.22 -8.03 -5.64
C PRO A 118 12.87 -7.52 -5.13
N THR A 119 12.91 -6.58 -4.17
CA THR A 119 11.70 -6.01 -3.57
C THR A 119 10.95 -5.11 -4.56
N ARG A 120 11.67 -4.26 -5.29
CA ARG A 120 11.08 -3.44 -6.35
C ARG A 120 10.38 -4.29 -7.40
N ASN A 121 11.04 -5.35 -7.88
CA ASN A 121 10.48 -6.23 -8.90
C ASN A 121 9.24 -7.00 -8.40
N ALA A 122 9.18 -7.33 -7.11
CA ALA A 122 7.99 -7.93 -6.52
C ALA A 122 6.79 -6.95 -6.42
N LEU A 123 7.07 -5.65 -6.27
CA LEU A 123 6.06 -4.59 -6.18
C LEU A 123 5.68 -4.02 -7.56
N ALA A 124 6.52 -4.18 -8.58
CA ALA A 124 6.32 -3.61 -9.92
C ALA A 124 4.97 -3.95 -10.59
N PRO A 125 4.38 -5.16 -10.41
CA PRO A 125 3.07 -5.47 -10.98
C PRO A 125 1.90 -4.77 -10.28
N LEU A 126 2.13 -4.12 -9.13
CA LEU A 126 1.07 -3.57 -8.30
C LEU A 126 0.60 -2.21 -8.83
N ASP A 127 -0.49 -2.23 -9.60
CA ASP A 127 -1.18 -1.02 -10.06
C ASP A 127 -2.22 -0.55 -9.03
N ILE A 128 -1.75 0.24 -8.05
CA ILE A 128 -2.61 0.79 -7.00
C ILE A 128 -3.71 1.72 -7.56
N PRO A 129 -3.44 2.63 -8.53
CA PRO A 129 -4.49 3.41 -9.16
C PRO A 129 -5.59 2.57 -9.81
N ALA A 130 -5.24 1.50 -10.53
CA ALA A 130 -6.22 0.58 -11.10
C ALA A 130 -7.02 -0.14 -10.01
N LEU A 131 -6.36 -0.54 -8.92
CA LEU A 131 -7.03 -1.18 -7.78
C LEU A 131 -8.03 -0.25 -7.07
N LEU A 132 -7.68 1.04 -6.92
CA LEU A 132 -8.58 2.07 -6.40
C LEU A 132 -9.81 2.25 -7.31
N ALA A 133 -9.59 2.30 -8.63
CA ALA A 133 -10.67 2.42 -9.61
C ALA A 133 -11.60 1.19 -9.58
N GLU A 134 -11.03 -0.01 -9.50
CA GLU A 134 -11.80 -1.25 -9.43
C GLU A 134 -12.58 -1.36 -8.11
N HIS A 135 -11.98 -0.94 -6.98
CA HIS A 135 -12.68 -0.88 -5.70
C HIS A 135 -13.88 0.08 -5.74
N ALA A 136 -13.71 1.26 -6.35
CA ALA A 136 -14.81 2.21 -6.53
C ALA A 136 -15.94 1.62 -7.39
N ARG A 137 -15.58 0.95 -8.49
CA ARG A 137 -16.53 0.27 -9.40
C ARG A 137 -17.31 -0.84 -8.67
N LEU A 138 -16.64 -1.62 -7.82
CA LEU A 138 -17.28 -2.63 -6.99
C LEU A 138 -18.27 -2.01 -6.00
N GLY A 139 -17.90 -0.89 -5.37
CA GLY A 139 -18.79 -0.13 -4.50
C GLY A 139 -20.09 0.31 -5.18
N GLU A 140 -19.97 0.83 -6.41
CA GLU A 140 -21.12 1.21 -7.24
C GLU A 140 -21.99 0.01 -7.60
N ALA A 141 -21.39 -1.11 -7.99
CA ALA A 141 -22.10 -2.35 -8.29
C ALA A 141 -22.88 -2.86 -7.06
N TYR A 142 -22.29 -2.79 -5.87
CA TYR A 142 -22.98 -3.15 -4.62
C TYR A 142 -24.18 -2.24 -4.34
N ARG A 143 -24.04 -0.93 -4.51
CA ARG A 143 -25.15 0.02 -4.34
C ARG A 143 -26.26 -0.20 -5.36
N ALA A 144 -25.92 -0.45 -6.62
CA ALA A 144 -26.87 -0.75 -7.68
C ALA A 144 -27.67 -2.03 -7.37
N ALA A 145 -26.99 -3.11 -6.95
CA ALA A 145 -27.65 -4.36 -6.53
C ALA A 145 -28.62 -4.18 -5.36
N LEU A 146 -28.40 -3.17 -4.51
CA LEU A 146 -29.30 -2.85 -3.39
C LEU A 146 -30.49 -1.96 -3.78
N ALA A 147 -30.45 -1.29 -4.95
CA ALA A 147 -31.56 -0.47 -5.42
C ALA A 147 -32.79 -1.32 -5.79
N ASP A 148 -32.56 -2.55 -6.26
CA ASP A 148 -33.59 -3.52 -6.61
C ASP A 148 -34.04 -4.39 -5.42
N PHE A 149 -33.40 -4.23 -4.25
CA PHE A 149 -33.70 -4.99 -3.04
C PHE A 149 -34.98 -4.48 -2.38
N ALA A 150 -36.13 -4.94 -2.88
CA ALA A 150 -37.44 -4.67 -2.29
C ALA A 150 -37.67 -5.52 -1.02
N PRO A 151 -38.34 -4.99 0.03
CA PRO A 151 -38.80 -5.80 1.15
C PRO A 151 -40.02 -6.64 0.71
N ALA A 152 -39.79 -7.74 0.01
CA ALA A 152 -40.85 -8.67 -0.41
C ALA A 152 -40.61 -10.07 0.16
N GLU A 153 -41.70 -10.78 0.46
CA GLU A 153 -41.93 -11.93 1.34
C GLU A 153 -40.89 -13.08 1.44
N PRO A 154 -40.88 -13.82 2.57
CA PRO A 154 -39.92 -14.90 2.85
C PRO A 154 -40.04 -16.08 1.87
N ASP A 155 -39.34 -16.01 0.74
CA ASP A 155 -39.13 -17.14 -0.18
C ASP A 155 -37.91 -17.99 0.25
N PRO A 156 -38.06 -19.33 0.39
CA PRO A 156 -36.98 -20.25 0.75
C PRO A 156 -35.86 -20.44 -0.30
N LEU A 157 -35.93 -19.85 -1.50
CA LEU A 157 -34.92 -20.02 -2.58
C LEU A 157 -33.82 -18.94 -2.66
N HIS A 158 -33.65 -18.12 -1.62
CA HIS A 158 -32.72 -16.97 -1.52
C HIS A 158 -31.24 -17.19 -1.98
N PRO A 159 -30.55 -18.33 -1.76
CA PRO A 159 -29.11 -18.41 -2.07
C PRO A 159 -28.75 -18.44 -3.56
N LEU A 160 -29.65 -18.87 -4.46
CA LEU A 160 -29.37 -18.91 -5.90
C LEU A 160 -29.53 -17.55 -6.58
N PHE A 161 -30.39 -16.67 -6.04
CA PHE A 161 -30.59 -15.32 -6.57
C PHE A 161 -29.38 -14.41 -6.32
N ILE A 162 -28.77 -14.51 -5.13
CA ILE A 162 -27.61 -13.68 -4.76
C ILE A 162 -26.38 -13.91 -5.65
N VAL A 163 -26.14 -15.16 -6.08
CA VAL A 163 -25.04 -15.48 -7.01
C VAL A 163 -25.31 -14.92 -8.41
N SER A 164 -26.57 -14.93 -8.87
CA SER A 164 -26.94 -14.39 -10.17
C SER A 164 -26.81 -12.87 -10.26
N ILE A 165 -27.11 -12.13 -9.19
CA ILE A 165 -27.02 -10.65 -9.15
C ILE A 165 -25.55 -10.19 -9.23
N ALA A 166 -24.65 -10.90 -8.54
CA ALA A 166 -23.21 -10.60 -8.58
C ALA A 166 -22.62 -10.79 -10.01
N ASP A 167 -23.10 -11.81 -10.73
CA ASP A 167 -22.65 -12.12 -12.09
C ASP A 167 -23.21 -11.12 -13.14
N HIS A 168 -24.47 -10.71 -12.98
CA HIS A 168 -25.11 -9.74 -13.88
C HIS A 168 -24.57 -8.31 -13.70
N GLY A 169 -24.23 -7.91 -12.48
CA GLY A 169 -23.57 -6.62 -12.22
C GLY A 169 -22.17 -6.53 -12.84
N ALA A 170 -21.44 -7.65 -12.91
CA ALA A 170 -20.15 -7.71 -13.61
C ALA A 170 -20.32 -7.61 -15.15
N CYS A 171 -21.32 -8.28 -15.71
CA CYS A 171 -21.56 -8.32 -17.17
C CYS A 171 -22.13 -7.00 -17.74
N GLY A 172 -22.91 -6.23 -16.95
CA GLY A 172 -23.42 -4.92 -17.37
C GLY A 172 -22.34 -3.84 -17.50
N VAL A 173 -21.27 -3.93 -16.71
CA VAL A 173 -20.17 -2.95 -16.71
C VAL A 173 -19.19 -3.18 -17.85
N GLU A 174 -18.91 -4.44 -18.23
CA GLU A 174 -18.11 -4.71 -19.44
C GLU A 174 -18.78 -4.15 -20.69
N ARG A 175 -20.11 -4.23 -20.80
CA ARG A 175 -20.85 -3.66 -21.93
C ARG A 175 -20.77 -2.13 -22.00
N GLY A 176 -20.73 -1.45 -20.84
CA GLY A 176 -20.52 0.00 -20.76
C GLY A 176 -19.09 0.44 -21.12
N GLN A 177 -18.09 -0.38 -20.77
CA GLN A 177 -16.68 -0.11 -21.08
C GLN A 177 -16.34 -0.38 -22.55
N VAL A 178 -16.99 -1.37 -23.18
CA VAL A 178 -16.86 -1.64 -24.63
C VAL A 178 -17.58 -0.58 -25.46
N LEU A 179 -18.77 -0.12 -25.05
CA LEU A 179 -19.45 1.01 -25.73
C LEU A 179 -18.69 2.33 -25.59
N GLY A 180 -18.04 2.57 -24.45
CA GLY A 180 -17.16 3.73 -24.26
C GLY A 180 -15.90 3.69 -25.15
N ALA A 181 -15.39 2.49 -25.44
CA ALA A 181 -14.27 2.29 -26.35
C ALA A 181 -14.66 2.42 -27.83
N GLU A 182 -15.86 1.96 -28.24
CA GLU A 182 -16.34 2.12 -29.62
C GLU A 182 -16.70 3.57 -29.98
N LEU A 183 -17.21 4.37 -29.04
CA LEU A 183 -17.50 5.80 -29.26
C LEU A 183 -16.25 6.70 -29.36
N GLN A 184 -15.08 6.17 -29.04
CA GLN A 184 -13.81 6.91 -29.11
C GLN A 184 -12.98 6.57 -30.36
N ILE A 185 -13.36 5.54 -31.12
CA ILE A 185 -12.71 5.14 -32.39
C ILE A 185 -13.37 5.82 -33.61
N ASP A 186 -14.57 6.37 -33.50
CA ASP A 186 -15.30 7.06 -34.59
C ASP A 186 -15.06 8.59 -34.67
N ARG A 187 -14.00 9.09 -34.02
CA ARG A 187 -13.52 10.49 -34.16
C ARG A 187 -12.04 10.59 -34.59
N GLY A 188 -11.56 9.62 -35.36
CA GLY A 188 -10.27 9.65 -36.06
C GLY A 188 -10.46 9.72 -37.56
#